data_AF-A0A357YMC1-F1
#
_entry.id   AF-A0A357YMC1-F1
#
_cell.length_a   1.000
_cell.length_b   1.000
_cell.length_c   1.000
_cell.angle_alpha   90.00
_cell.angle_beta   90.00
_cell.angle_gamma   90.00
#
_symmetry.space_group_name_H-M   'P 1'
#
loop_
_entity.id
_entity.type
_entity.pdbx_description
1 polymer ?
#
loop_
_entity_poly.entity_id
_entity_poly.type
_entity_poly.pdbx_seq_one_letter_code
_entity_poly.pdbx_strand_id
1 'polypeptide(L)'
;MKQIKRTKISEALKLNSFGEEINVKGWVRTRRGNKNVGFVALNDGSTISNIQIVIDIAQFGEEFLKPITTGACINVNGKLVESQGKGQTVEIQATEVEIYGPADPTTYPLQKKGHSLEFLREIAHLRPRTNTFGAIFRMRHHMSFAIHKYFNDKGFYYFHTPIITASDAEGAGSMFEVTALDLNNLPRNNEGKIDYSEDFFGMQTNLTVSGQLEGELGAMALGAIYTFGPTFRAENSNTPRHLAEFWMIEPEVAFYDINDNMDLAEDFLKYLIRYALDNCRDDIDFLASMYDKELVDRLLFVVENDFVRLSYTEGVKILEESGHKFEFPVYWGADLQSEHERYLV
;
A
#
# COMPACT_ATOMS: atom_id res chain seq x y z
N MET A 1 -33.50 15.82 -7.30
CA MET A 1 -32.12 16.30 -7.15
C MET A 1 -31.61 16.79 -8.49
N LYS A 2 -31.08 18.02 -8.56
CA LYS A 2 -30.49 18.62 -9.76
C LYS A 2 -29.25 17.84 -10.20
N GLN A 3 -29.08 17.62 -11.51
CA GLN A 3 -27.89 16.95 -12.04
C GLN A 3 -26.72 17.93 -12.11
N ILE A 4 -25.72 17.70 -11.25
CA ILE A 4 -24.47 18.45 -11.19
C ILE A 4 -23.33 17.44 -11.28
N LYS A 5 -22.28 17.76 -12.06
CA LYS A 5 -21.11 16.90 -12.16
C LYS A 5 -20.45 16.79 -10.78
N ARG A 6 -20.14 15.56 -10.37
CA ARG A 6 -19.44 15.31 -9.10
C ARG A 6 -18.07 15.98 -9.10
N THR A 7 -17.77 16.67 -8.02
CA THR A 7 -16.44 17.14 -7.63
C THR A 7 -15.86 16.17 -6.61
N LYS A 8 -14.61 15.73 -6.76
CA LYS A 8 -13.95 14.89 -5.73
C LYS A 8 -13.68 15.73 -4.49
N ILE A 9 -13.65 15.12 -3.31
CA ILE A 9 -13.40 15.86 -2.07
C ILE A 9 -12.01 16.50 -2.07
N SER A 10 -10.98 15.80 -2.56
CA SER A 10 -9.62 16.33 -2.74
C SER A 10 -9.56 17.59 -3.63
N GLU A 11 -10.46 17.72 -4.60
CA GLU A 11 -10.59 18.89 -5.46
C GLU A 11 -11.41 19.98 -4.76
N ALA A 12 -12.55 19.62 -4.17
CA ALA A 12 -13.46 20.55 -3.50
C ALA A 12 -12.78 21.32 -2.35
N LEU A 13 -11.89 20.66 -1.60
CA LEU A 13 -11.12 21.28 -0.52
C LEU A 13 -10.14 22.38 -0.98
N LYS A 14 -9.83 22.43 -2.28
CA LYS A 14 -8.91 23.41 -2.89
C LYS A 14 -9.65 24.51 -3.68
N LEU A 15 -10.97 24.44 -3.77
CA LEU A 15 -11.77 25.42 -4.49
C LEU A 15 -11.96 26.70 -3.67
N ASN A 16 -11.89 27.85 -4.36
CA ASN A 16 -12.18 29.17 -3.80
C ASN A 16 -13.39 29.83 -4.47
N SER A 17 -14.15 29.09 -5.29
CA SER A 17 -15.34 29.58 -6.00
C SER A 17 -16.58 29.59 -5.09
N PHE A 18 -16.53 30.43 -4.06
CA PHE A 18 -17.59 30.51 -3.05
C PHE A 18 -18.94 30.93 -3.66
N GLY A 19 -20.01 30.31 -3.17
CA GLY A 19 -21.38 30.51 -3.65
C GLY A 19 -21.79 29.59 -4.80
N GLU A 20 -20.84 28.93 -5.47
CA GLU A 20 -21.14 27.95 -6.50
C GLU A 20 -21.80 26.70 -5.91
N GLU A 21 -22.77 26.15 -6.65
CA GLU A 21 -23.42 24.90 -6.30
C GLU A 21 -22.62 23.74 -6.87
N ILE A 22 -22.12 22.88 -5.98
CA ILE A 22 -21.31 21.71 -6.32
C ILE A 22 -21.99 20.43 -5.86
N ASN A 23 -21.56 19.31 -6.44
CA ASN A 23 -21.99 17.98 -6.04
C ASN A 23 -20.84 17.19 -5.42
N VAL A 24 -21.04 16.66 -4.22
CA VAL A 24 -20.11 15.74 -3.57
C VAL A 24 -20.82 14.45 -3.18
N LYS A 25 -20.08 13.34 -3.24
CA LYS A 25 -20.58 12.01 -2.95
C LYS A 25 -19.55 11.26 -2.13
N GLY A 26 -19.97 10.50 -1.13
CA GLY A 26 -19.06 9.74 -0.29
C GLY A 26 -19.73 9.01 0.85
N TRP A 27 -18.91 8.56 1.80
CA TRP A 27 -19.34 7.86 3.00
C TRP A 27 -19.18 8.76 4.22
N VAL A 28 -20.20 8.74 5.08
CA VAL A 28 -20.24 9.49 6.32
C VAL A 28 -19.20 8.94 7.29
N ARG A 29 -18.23 9.77 7.69
CA ARG A 29 -17.25 9.47 8.74
C ARG A 29 -17.83 9.68 10.11
N THR A 30 -18.45 10.84 10.29
CA THR A 30 -19.13 11.20 11.53
C THR A 30 -20.29 12.12 11.21
N ARG A 31 -21.32 12.07 12.06
CA ARG A 31 -22.37 13.09 12.12
C ARG A 31 -22.43 13.62 13.55
N ARG A 32 -22.47 14.93 13.69
CA ARG A 32 -22.65 15.66 14.95
C ARG A 32 -23.62 16.81 14.72
N GLY A 33 -24.17 17.41 15.76
CA GLY A 33 -25.10 18.53 15.59
C GLY A 33 -25.97 18.76 16.81
N ASN A 34 -26.86 19.74 16.70
CA ASN A 34 -27.92 20.02 17.66
C ASN A 34 -29.28 19.85 16.98
N LYS A 35 -30.35 20.39 17.57
CA LYS A 35 -31.72 20.27 17.02
C LYS A 35 -31.95 21.10 15.74
N ASN A 36 -31.07 22.06 15.44
CA ASN A 36 -31.24 22.99 14.33
C ASN A 36 -30.30 22.67 13.16
N VAL A 37 -29.04 22.31 13.46
CA VAL A 37 -28.00 22.11 12.45
C VAL A 37 -27.27 20.80 12.67
N GLY A 38 -27.10 20.05 11.58
CA GLY A 38 -26.27 18.85 11.49
C GLY A 38 -24.98 19.13 10.74
N PHE A 39 -23.88 18.57 11.24
CA PHE A 39 -22.57 18.57 10.59
C PHE A 39 -22.19 17.13 10.26
N VAL A 40 -22.03 16.85 8.97
CA VAL A 40 -21.59 15.55 8.46
C VAL A 40 -20.17 15.70 7.94
N ALA A 41 -19.24 14.94 8.50
CA ALA A 41 -17.91 14.77 7.90
C ALA A 41 -18.02 13.70 6.82
N LEU A 42 -17.88 14.09 5.55
CA LEU A 42 -17.97 13.22 4.39
C LEU A 42 -16.57 12.93 3.84
N ASN A 43 -16.33 11.68 3.42
CA ASN A 43 -15.09 11.28 2.78
C ASN A 43 -15.36 10.34 1.60
N ASP A 44 -14.56 10.45 0.55
CA ASP A 44 -14.73 9.68 -0.68
C ASP A 44 -13.48 8.86 -1.04
N GLY A 45 -12.52 8.79 -0.13
CA GLY A 45 -11.24 8.09 -0.29
C GLY A 45 -10.18 8.86 -1.10
N SER A 46 -10.55 9.95 -1.80
CA SER A 46 -9.60 10.69 -2.66
C SER A 46 -8.52 11.46 -1.90
N THR A 47 -8.71 11.67 -0.60
CA THR A 47 -7.76 12.26 0.35
C THR A 47 -8.09 11.75 1.74
N ILE A 48 -7.17 11.91 2.68
CA ILE A 48 -7.41 11.65 4.09
C ILE A 48 -8.39 12.66 4.70
N SER A 49 -8.42 13.87 4.17
CA SER A 49 -9.24 14.97 4.67
C SER A 49 -10.73 14.76 4.38
N ASN A 50 -11.58 15.23 5.29
CA ASN A 50 -13.03 15.18 5.13
C ASN A 50 -13.51 16.54 4.65
N ILE A 51 -14.59 16.57 3.87
CA ILE A 51 -15.36 17.79 3.65
C ILE A 51 -16.52 17.86 4.64
N GLN A 52 -16.72 19.03 5.25
CA GLN A 52 -17.85 19.25 6.13
C GLN A 52 -19.09 19.60 5.32
N ILE A 53 -20.17 18.85 5.53
CA ILE A 53 -21.51 19.17 5.04
C ILE A 53 -22.31 19.73 6.20
N VAL A 54 -22.87 20.92 6.02
CA VAL A 54 -23.80 21.57 6.94
C VAL A 54 -25.21 21.33 6.45
N ILE A 55 -26.05 20.76 7.30
CA ILE A 55 -27.42 20.36 7.01
C ILE A 55 -28.36 21.13 7.95
N ASP A 56 -29.30 21.88 7.38
CA ASP A 56 -30.40 22.47 8.14
C ASP A 56 -31.46 21.40 8.44
N ILE A 57 -31.65 21.08 9.71
CA ILE A 57 -32.58 20.02 10.13
C ILE A 57 -34.03 20.42 9.88
N ALA A 58 -34.36 21.71 9.99
CA ALA A 58 -35.70 22.20 9.72
C ALA A 58 -36.06 22.08 8.23
N GLN A 59 -35.07 22.21 7.34
CA GLN A 59 -35.27 22.06 5.90
C GLN A 59 -35.53 20.60 5.48
N PHE A 60 -34.74 19.64 5.99
CA PHE A 60 -34.79 18.26 5.52
C PHE A 60 -35.68 17.34 6.37
N GLY A 61 -35.97 17.72 7.62
CA GLY A 61 -36.73 16.91 8.57
C GLY A 61 -35.90 15.83 9.26
N GLU A 62 -36.15 15.64 10.56
CA GLU A 62 -35.37 14.73 11.41
C GLU A 62 -35.47 13.26 10.95
N GLU A 63 -36.67 12.79 10.60
CA GLU A 63 -36.91 11.41 10.16
C GLU A 63 -36.11 11.03 8.91
N PHE A 64 -36.07 11.93 7.92
CA PHE A 64 -35.29 11.70 6.69
C PHE A 64 -33.80 11.59 6.97
N LEU A 65 -33.31 12.37 7.94
CA LEU A 65 -31.88 12.39 8.27
C LEU A 65 -31.49 11.20 9.16
N LYS A 66 -32.39 10.54 9.89
CA LYS A 66 -32.05 9.42 10.80
C LYS A 66 -31.13 8.34 10.19
N PRO A 67 -31.30 7.90 8.93
CA PRO A 67 -30.44 6.88 8.33
C PRO A 67 -29.03 7.37 7.94
N ILE A 68 -28.75 8.68 8.06
CA ILE A 68 -27.41 9.27 7.84
C ILE A 68 -26.57 9.06 9.10
N THR A 69 -25.98 7.87 9.19
CA THR A 69 -25.13 7.36 10.27
C THR A 69 -23.71 7.13 9.77
N THR A 70 -22.77 6.80 10.66
CA THR A 70 -21.39 6.43 10.27
C THR A 70 -21.42 5.25 9.29
N GLY A 71 -20.78 5.41 8.14
CA GLY A 71 -20.75 4.42 7.06
C GLY A 71 -21.84 4.59 6.00
N ALA A 72 -22.85 5.45 6.22
CA ALA A 72 -23.89 5.71 5.23
C ALA A 72 -23.30 6.35 3.96
N CYS A 73 -23.82 5.98 2.80
CA CYS A 73 -23.44 6.51 1.50
C CYS A 73 -24.45 7.59 1.09
N ILE A 74 -23.95 8.81 0.85
CA ILE A 74 -24.80 9.95 0.51
C ILE A 74 -24.29 10.71 -0.71
N ASN A 75 -25.23 11.34 -1.39
CA ASN A 75 -25.04 12.28 -2.48
C ASN A 75 -25.57 13.65 -2.03
N VAL A 76 -24.77 14.70 -2.15
CA VAL A 76 -25.10 16.04 -1.66
C VAL A 76 -24.86 17.07 -2.75
N ASN A 77 -25.90 17.83 -3.08
CA ASN A 77 -25.77 19.11 -3.76
C ASN A 77 -25.77 20.19 -2.68
N GLY A 78 -24.91 21.18 -2.85
CA GLY A 78 -24.87 22.29 -1.91
C GLY A 78 -23.99 23.42 -2.38
N LYS A 79 -24.11 24.56 -1.69
CA LYS A 79 -23.28 25.73 -1.96
C LYS A 79 -21.94 25.59 -1.25
N LEU A 80 -20.85 25.75 -2.00
CA LEU A 80 -19.50 25.85 -1.43
C LEU A 80 -19.37 27.21 -0.73
N VAL A 81 -18.98 27.21 0.53
CA VAL A 81 -18.77 28.45 1.31
C VAL A 81 -17.47 28.37 2.10
N GLU A 82 -16.95 29.52 2.49
CA GLU A 82 -15.83 29.61 3.42
C GLU A 82 -16.27 29.08 4.79
N SER A 83 -15.52 28.13 5.34
CA SER A 83 -15.88 27.56 6.64
C SER A 83 -15.54 28.52 7.76
N GLN A 84 -16.47 28.65 8.71
CA GLN A 84 -16.25 29.40 9.95
C GLN A 84 -15.56 28.53 11.04
N GLY A 85 -15.31 27.25 10.75
CA GLY A 85 -14.73 26.29 11.69
C GLY A 85 -13.19 26.27 11.65
N LYS A 86 -12.56 26.08 12.81
CA LYS A 86 -11.10 25.87 12.88
C LYS A 86 -10.71 24.55 12.22
N GLY A 87 -9.69 24.58 11.36
CA GLY A 87 -9.10 23.38 10.75
C GLY A 87 -9.70 22.96 9.41
N GLN A 88 -10.59 23.77 8.83
CA GLN A 88 -11.07 23.60 7.46
C GLN A 88 -11.23 24.95 6.77
N THR A 89 -10.90 25.05 5.49
CA THR A 89 -11.03 26.28 4.70
C THR A 89 -12.41 26.43 4.09
N VAL A 90 -13.05 25.31 3.74
CA VAL A 90 -14.32 25.28 3.03
C VAL A 90 -15.30 24.28 3.65
N GLU A 91 -16.59 24.55 3.46
CA GLU A 91 -17.68 23.64 3.79
C GLU A 91 -18.81 23.74 2.78
N ILE A 92 -19.74 22.77 2.79
CA ILE A 92 -20.87 22.72 1.87
C ILE A 92 -22.16 22.90 2.65
N GLN A 93 -22.91 23.95 2.32
CA GLN A 93 -24.28 24.16 2.80
C GLN A 93 -25.23 23.34 1.93
N ALA A 94 -25.75 22.24 2.47
CA ALA A 94 -26.55 21.28 1.71
C ALA A 94 -27.87 21.88 1.22
N THR A 95 -28.11 21.82 -0.09
CA THR A 95 -29.38 22.23 -0.72
C THR A 95 -30.25 21.02 -1.03
N GLU A 96 -29.63 19.89 -1.40
CA GLU A 96 -30.30 18.60 -1.62
C GLU A 96 -29.42 17.46 -1.09
N VAL A 97 -30.05 16.47 -0.45
CA VAL A 97 -29.37 15.27 0.04
C VAL A 97 -30.14 14.05 -0.45
N GLU A 98 -29.41 13.07 -0.97
CA GLU A 98 -29.91 11.77 -1.38
C GLU A 98 -29.11 10.68 -0.66
N ILE A 99 -29.81 9.72 -0.06
CA ILE A 99 -29.21 8.59 0.65
C ILE A 99 -29.14 7.41 -0.32
N TYR A 100 -27.95 7.06 -0.78
CA TYR A 100 -27.74 5.89 -1.64
C TYR A 100 -27.79 4.58 -0.87
N GLY A 101 -27.34 4.58 0.37
CA GLY A 101 -27.38 3.40 1.22
C GLY A 101 -27.19 3.76 2.68
N PRO A 102 -28.11 3.38 3.58
CA PRO A 102 -27.93 3.56 5.01
C PRO A 102 -26.86 2.61 5.56
N ALA A 103 -26.37 2.86 6.77
CA ALA A 103 -25.52 1.95 7.51
C ALA A 103 -26.09 1.73 8.92
N ASP A 104 -26.55 0.52 9.21
CA ASP A 104 -27.12 0.21 10.52
C ASP A 104 -26.04 0.27 11.61
N PRO A 105 -26.16 1.17 12.61
CA PRO A 105 -25.17 1.30 13.67
C PRO A 105 -24.99 0.05 14.54
N THR A 106 -25.96 -0.87 14.54
CA THR A 106 -25.86 -2.10 15.34
C THR A 106 -25.03 -3.18 14.66
N THR A 107 -24.99 -3.19 13.32
CA THR A 107 -24.32 -4.22 12.52
C THR A 107 -23.08 -3.72 11.78
N TYR A 108 -22.94 -2.41 11.56
CA TYR A 108 -21.79 -1.86 10.85
C TYR A 108 -20.50 -2.01 11.69
N PRO A 109 -19.45 -2.71 11.22
CA PRO A 109 -18.29 -3.04 12.07
C PRO A 109 -17.37 -1.84 12.32
N LEU A 110 -17.29 -0.88 11.38
CA LEU A 110 -16.45 0.32 11.49
C LEU A 110 -17.16 1.44 12.24
N GLN A 111 -17.61 1.13 13.46
CA GLN A 111 -18.16 2.12 14.38
C GLN A 111 -17.16 3.23 14.69
N LYS A 112 -17.66 4.39 15.13
CA LYS A 112 -16.87 5.57 15.51
C LYS A 112 -16.14 5.34 16.85
N LYS A 113 -15.22 4.38 16.88
CA LYS A 113 -14.32 4.04 17.98
C LYS A 113 -12.97 3.59 17.43
N GLY A 114 -11.95 3.55 18.28
CA GLY A 114 -10.68 2.93 17.93
C GLY A 114 -10.86 1.42 17.70
N HIS A 115 -10.14 0.88 16.72
CA HIS A 115 -10.09 -0.54 16.39
C HIS A 115 -8.63 -0.99 16.39
N SER A 116 -8.36 -2.22 16.86
CA SER A 116 -7.02 -2.80 16.76
C SER A 116 -6.67 -3.14 15.32
N LEU A 117 -5.37 -3.23 15.00
CA LEU A 117 -4.93 -3.65 13.67
C LEU A 117 -5.30 -5.11 13.40
N GLU A 118 -5.33 -5.95 14.43
CA GLU A 118 -5.75 -7.36 14.38
C GLU A 118 -7.20 -7.48 13.92
N PHE A 119 -8.13 -6.75 14.54
CA PHE A 119 -9.52 -6.73 14.12
C PHE A 119 -9.68 -6.22 12.68
N LEU A 120 -8.93 -5.18 12.30
CA LEU A 120 -8.97 -4.65 10.93
C LEU A 120 -8.45 -5.67 9.90
N ARG A 121 -7.57 -6.61 10.27
CA ARG A 121 -7.16 -7.73 9.38
C ARG A 121 -8.32 -8.72 9.15
N GLU A 122 -9.14 -9.00 10.17
CA GLU A 122 -10.31 -9.89 10.04
C GLU A 122 -11.38 -9.33 9.08
N ILE A 123 -11.49 -8.00 8.98
CA ILE A 123 -12.40 -7.31 8.07
C ILE A 123 -11.66 -6.60 6.92
N ALA A 124 -10.67 -7.27 6.33
CA ALA A 124 -9.83 -6.71 5.26
C ALA A 124 -10.61 -6.12 4.07
N HIS A 125 -11.82 -6.63 3.80
CA HIS A 125 -12.74 -6.12 2.78
C HIS A 125 -13.34 -4.73 3.11
N LEU A 126 -13.34 -4.32 4.38
CA LEU A 126 -13.85 -3.02 4.83
C LEU A 126 -12.76 -2.07 5.33
N ARG A 127 -11.63 -2.58 5.81
CA ARG A 127 -10.54 -1.75 6.36
C ARG A 127 -10.05 -0.61 5.44
N PRO A 128 -10.09 -0.67 4.08
CA PRO A 128 -9.70 0.46 3.24
C PRO A 128 -10.55 1.72 3.49
N ARG A 129 -11.72 1.57 4.13
CA ARG A 129 -12.55 2.70 4.56
C ARG A 129 -12.05 3.35 5.84
N THR A 130 -10.98 2.92 6.49
CA THR A 130 -10.40 3.60 7.66
C THR A 130 -9.36 4.63 7.23
N ASN A 131 -9.03 5.59 8.10
CA ASN A 131 -8.02 6.60 7.79
C ASN A 131 -6.64 5.95 7.55
N THR A 132 -6.22 5.06 8.45
CA THR A 132 -4.92 4.34 8.35
C THR A 132 -4.77 3.60 7.05
N PHE A 133 -5.70 2.71 6.70
CA PHE A 133 -5.55 1.92 5.48
C PHE A 133 -5.82 2.75 4.22
N GLY A 134 -6.65 3.80 4.30
CA GLY A 134 -6.77 4.77 3.22
C GLY A 134 -5.44 5.44 2.89
N ALA A 135 -4.71 5.89 3.92
CA ALA A 135 -3.37 6.48 3.77
C ALA A 135 -2.38 5.46 3.21
N ILE A 136 -2.32 4.25 3.79
CA ILE A 136 -1.42 3.18 3.33
C ILE A 136 -1.67 2.83 1.85
N PHE A 137 -2.93 2.67 1.43
CA PHE A 137 -3.22 2.29 0.03
C PHE A 137 -2.98 3.41 -0.97
N ARG A 138 -3.24 4.68 -0.60
CA ARG A 138 -2.86 5.83 -1.44
C ARG A 138 -1.33 5.93 -1.57
N MET A 139 -0.60 5.81 -0.46
CA MET A 139 0.86 5.79 -0.50
C MET A 139 1.39 4.63 -1.33
N ARG A 140 0.85 3.41 -1.17
CA ARG A 140 1.24 2.25 -1.99
C ARG A 140 1.03 2.52 -3.48
N HIS A 141 -0.09 3.13 -3.87
CA HIS A 141 -0.32 3.54 -5.26
C HIS A 141 0.74 4.53 -5.76
N HIS A 142 1.03 5.57 -4.98
CA HIS A 142 2.05 6.56 -5.36
C HIS A 142 3.45 5.93 -5.46
N MET A 143 3.79 4.97 -4.58
CA MET A 143 5.04 4.22 -4.68
C MET A 143 5.08 3.36 -5.94
N SER A 144 4.02 2.62 -6.26
CA SER A 144 3.94 1.85 -7.50
C SER A 144 4.12 2.73 -8.74
N PHE A 145 3.45 3.88 -8.78
CA PHE A 145 3.60 4.83 -9.88
C PHE A 145 5.02 5.43 -9.95
N ALA A 146 5.59 5.81 -8.81
CA ALA A 146 6.93 6.37 -8.73
C ALA A 146 8.00 5.39 -9.22
N ILE A 147 7.84 4.10 -8.90
CA ILE A 147 8.70 3.02 -9.39
C ILE A 147 8.68 2.97 -10.92
N HIS A 148 7.50 2.86 -11.51
CA HIS A 148 7.37 2.85 -12.97
C HIS A 148 7.94 4.12 -13.61
N LYS A 149 7.66 5.28 -13.01
CA LYS A 149 8.17 6.57 -13.49
C LYS A 149 9.70 6.63 -13.43
N TYR A 150 10.31 6.22 -12.33
CA TYR A 150 11.77 6.22 -12.15
C TYR A 150 12.47 5.45 -13.27
N PHE A 151 12.06 4.19 -13.45
CA PHE A 151 12.66 3.31 -14.44
C PHE A 151 12.38 3.78 -15.87
N ASN A 152 11.15 4.20 -16.16
CA ASN A 152 10.79 4.77 -17.47
C ASN A 152 11.66 6.00 -17.82
N ASP A 153 11.80 6.95 -16.90
CA ASP A 153 12.55 8.18 -17.15
C ASP A 153 14.05 7.92 -17.33
N LYS A 154 14.55 6.80 -16.82
CA LYS A 154 15.94 6.33 -17.01
C LYS A 154 16.11 5.38 -18.20
N GLY A 155 15.06 5.14 -18.99
CA GLY A 155 15.11 4.33 -20.22
C GLY A 155 15.08 2.81 -20.00
N PHE A 156 14.66 2.35 -18.82
CA PHE A 156 14.46 0.92 -18.57
C PHE A 156 13.16 0.44 -19.21
N TYR A 157 13.13 -0.84 -19.59
CA TYR A 157 11.92 -1.51 -20.08
C TYR A 157 11.24 -2.32 -18.98
N TYR A 158 9.93 -2.13 -18.84
CA TYR A 158 9.13 -2.97 -17.96
C TYR A 158 8.97 -4.36 -18.59
N PHE A 159 9.56 -5.38 -17.96
CA PHE A 159 9.66 -6.73 -18.50
C PHE A 159 8.81 -7.71 -17.67
N HIS A 160 7.80 -8.30 -18.28
CA HIS A 160 6.92 -9.27 -17.62
C HIS A 160 7.54 -10.67 -17.68
N THR A 161 8.07 -11.12 -16.55
CA THR A 161 8.59 -12.47 -16.36
C THR A 161 7.46 -13.47 -16.05
N PRO A 162 7.65 -14.77 -16.37
CA PRO A 162 6.64 -15.79 -16.10
C PRO A 162 6.45 -16.02 -14.60
N ILE A 163 5.19 -16.24 -14.20
CA ILE A 163 4.85 -16.55 -12.80
C ILE A 163 4.86 -18.07 -12.54
N ILE A 164 4.37 -18.85 -13.50
CA ILE A 164 4.44 -20.31 -13.45
C ILE A 164 5.80 -20.72 -14.00
N THR A 165 6.57 -21.47 -13.23
CA THR A 165 7.94 -21.85 -13.57
C THR A 165 8.22 -23.31 -13.23
N ALA A 166 9.17 -23.91 -13.96
CA ALA A 166 9.77 -25.20 -13.63
C ALA A 166 11.16 -25.03 -12.98
N SER A 167 11.58 -23.79 -12.71
CA SER A 167 12.89 -23.44 -12.14
C SER A 167 12.74 -22.88 -10.73
N ASP A 168 13.67 -23.25 -9.86
CA ASP A 168 13.84 -22.64 -8.53
C ASP A 168 14.97 -21.62 -8.61
N ALA A 169 14.63 -20.34 -8.67
CA ALA A 169 15.60 -19.26 -8.85
C ALA A 169 16.44 -18.99 -7.58
N GLU A 170 15.87 -19.17 -6.39
CA GLU A 170 16.54 -18.87 -5.12
C GLU A 170 17.11 -20.12 -4.44
N GLY A 171 16.77 -21.33 -4.92
CA GLY A 171 17.16 -22.58 -4.27
C GLY A 171 16.56 -22.75 -2.88
N ALA A 172 15.51 -21.97 -2.56
CA ALA A 172 14.91 -21.88 -1.23
C ALA A 172 14.01 -23.07 -0.89
N GLY A 173 13.78 -23.99 -1.85
CA GLY A 173 13.24 -25.33 -1.63
C GLY A 173 11.76 -25.43 -1.23
N SER A 174 11.09 -24.33 -0.89
CA SER A 174 9.66 -24.30 -0.55
C SER A 174 8.88 -23.42 -1.53
N MET A 175 8.51 -23.99 -2.67
CA MET A 175 7.67 -23.34 -3.69
C MET A 175 6.24 -23.91 -3.66
N PHE A 176 5.25 -23.13 -4.09
CA PHE A 176 3.88 -23.62 -4.26
C PHE A 176 3.75 -24.35 -5.60
N GLU A 177 3.38 -25.63 -5.56
CA GLU A 177 3.10 -26.40 -6.78
C GLU A 177 1.82 -25.89 -7.47
N VAL A 178 1.88 -25.78 -8.79
CA VAL A 178 0.75 -25.43 -9.67
C VAL A 178 0.48 -26.63 -10.56
N THR A 179 -0.70 -27.24 -10.38
CA THR A 179 -1.10 -28.45 -11.10
C THR A 179 -2.56 -28.39 -11.52
N ALA A 180 -2.88 -29.03 -12.66
CA ALA A 180 -4.26 -29.27 -13.09
C ALA A 180 -4.71 -30.72 -12.84
N LEU A 181 -3.86 -31.56 -12.24
CA LEU A 181 -4.17 -32.94 -11.93
C LEU A 181 -5.25 -33.03 -10.83
N ASP A 182 -6.09 -34.06 -10.90
CA ASP A 182 -7.01 -34.39 -9.80
C ASP A 182 -6.21 -34.98 -8.64
N LEU A 183 -6.11 -34.25 -7.53
CA LEU A 183 -5.39 -34.68 -6.33
C LEU A 183 -5.96 -35.98 -5.73
N ASN A 184 -7.21 -36.34 -6.03
CA ASN A 184 -7.81 -37.62 -5.60
C ASN A 184 -7.52 -38.78 -6.57
N ASN A 185 -6.99 -38.49 -7.76
CA ASN A 185 -6.73 -39.48 -8.81
C ASN A 185 -5.47 -39.12 -9.61
N LEU A 186 -4.33 -39.04 -8.92
CA LEU A 186 -3.05 -38.68 -9.53
C LEU A 186 -2.55 -39.78 -10.49
N PRO A 187 -2.20 -39.45 -11.76
CA PRO A 187 -1.62 -40.40 -12.68
C PRO A 187 -0.27 -40.89 -12.16
N ARG A 188 0.07 -42.15 -12.46
CA ARG A 188 1.27 -42.81 -11.97
C ARG A 188 2.06 -43.43 -13.11
N ASN A 189 3.36 -43.20 -13.11
CA ASN A 189 4.27 -43.83 -14.05
C ASN A 189 4.58 -45.28 -13.62
N ASN A 190 5.37 -45.99 -14.44
CA ASN A 190 5.78 -47.38 -14.17
C ASN A 190 6.57 -47.56 -12.85
N GLU A 191 7.10 -46.48 -12.24
CA GLU A 191 7.79 -46.49 -10.95
C GLU A 191 6.85 -46.20 -9.76
N GLY A 192 5.55 -45.95 -10.01
CA GLY A 192 4.58 -45.57 -8.98
C GLY A 192 4.69 -44.11 -8.50
N LYS A 193 5.51 -43.29 -9.15
CA LYS A 193 5.60 -41.84 -8.88
C LYS A 193 4.52 -41.10 -9.67
N ILE A 194 4.20 -39.87 -9.26
CA ILE A 194 3.29 -39.01 -10.02
C ILE A 194 3.86 -38.82 -11.43
N ASP A 195 3.03 -39.05 -12.44
CA ASP A 195 3.40 -38.82 -13.83
C ASP A 195 3.06 -37.37 -14.24
N TYR A 196 4.01 -36.45 -14.03
CA TYR A 196 3.83 -35.05 -14.40
C TYR A 196 3.81 -34.82 -15.91
N SER A 197 4.12 -35.82 -16.76
CA SER A 197 3.94 -35.69 -18.20
C SER A 197 2.46 -35.59 -18.60
N GLU A 198 1.56 -36.02 -17.71
CA GLU A 198 0.11 -35.87 -17.84
C GLU A 198 -0.45 -34.57 -17.22
N ASP A 199 0.40 -33.76 -16.56
CA ASP A 199 -0.02 -32.44 -16.06
C ASP A 199 -0.13 -31.42 -17.21
N PHE A 200 -0.73 -30.26 -16.94
CA PHE A 200 -1.05 -29.23 -17.94
C PHE A 200 0.16 -28.77 -18.76
N PHE A 201 1.33 -28.63 -18.13
CA PHE A 201 2.57 -28.19 -18.78
C PHE A 201 3.47 -29.36 -19.21
N GLY A 202 3.03 -30.62 -19.01
CA GLY A 202 3.83 -31.81 -19.30
C GLY A 202 5.07 -31.99 -18.41
N MET A 203 5.15 -31.23 -17.31
CA MET A 203 6.18 -31.31 -16.29
C MET A 203 5.67 -30.67 -14.98
N GLN A 204 6.39 -30.89 -13.88
CA GLN A 204 6.09 -30.26 -12.61
C GLN A 204 6.33 -28.75 -12.69
N THR A 205 5.37 -27.95 -12.23
CA THR A 205 5.45 -26.50 -12.24
C THR A 205 5.06 -25.90 -10.89
N ASN A 206 5.60 -24.72 -10.61
CA ASN A 206 5.45 -24.01 -9.35
C ASN A 206 5.17 -22.53 -9.58
N LEU A 207 4.75 -21.81 -8.54
CA LEU A 207 4.76 -20.36 -8.50
C LEU A 207 6.17 -19.85 -8.22
N THR A 208 6.62 -18.87 -8.99
CA THR A 208 7.98 -18.35 -8.91
C THR A 208 8.28 -17.62 -7.60
N VAL A 209 9.50 -17.80 -7.10
CA VAL A 209 10.08 -17.05 -5.98
C VAL A 209 10.68 -15.72 -6.44
N SER A 210 11.13 -15.63 -7.71
CA SER A 210 11.81 -14.48 -8.31
C SER A 210 11.78 -14.53 -9.83
N GLY A 211 11.71 -13.38 -10.49
CA GLY A 211 11.83 -13.26 -11.96
C GLY A 211 13.26 -13.01 -12.45
N GLN A 212 14.26 -13.06 -11.56
CA GLN A 212 15.63 -12.64 -11.84
C GLN A 212 16.26 -13.37 -13.04
N LEU A 213 16.16 -14.71 -13.09
CA LEU A 213 16.80 -15.50 -14.15
C LEU A 213 16.26 -15.15 -15.54
N GLU A 214 14.94 -14.95 -15.67
CA GLU A 214 14.35 -14.46 -16.92
C GLU A 214 14.66 -12.98 -17.17
N GLY A 215 14.83 -12.20 -16.12
CA GLY A 215 15.29 -10.81 -16.17
C GLY A 215 16.66 -10.66 -16.83
N GLU A 216 17.61 -11.55 -16.53
CA GLU A 216 18.95 -11.58 -17.16
C GLU A 216 18.85 -11.75 -18.69
N LEU A 217 17.96 -12.63 -19.17
CA LEU A 217 17.70 -12.80 -20.60
C LEU A 217 17.16 -11.51 -21.23
N GLY A 218 16.26 -10.82 -20.51
CA GLY A 218 15.72 -9.52 -20.89
C GLY A 218 16.79 -8.43 -20.96
N ALA A 219 17.66 -8.33 -19.96
CA ALA A 219 18.74 -7.35 -19.90
C ALA A 219 19.76 -7.54 -21.04
N MET A 220 20.09 -8.78 -21.40
CA MET A 220 20.96 -9.06 -22.56
C MET A 220 20.36 -8.60 -23.90
N ALA A 221 19.04 -8.51 -24.01
CA ALA A 221 18.34 -8.08 -25.22
C ALA A 221 18.00 -6.59 -25.25
N LEU A 222 17.68 -6.00 -24.09
CA LEU A 222 17.12 -4.65 -23.97
C LEU A 222 18.04 -3.67 -23.23
N GLY A 223 19.20 -4.13 -22.74
CA GLY A 223 20.17 -3.33 -22.00
C GLY A 223 19.78 -3.14 -20.53
N ALA A 224 18.60 -2.59 -20.26
CA ALA A 224 18.12 -2.35 -18.90
C ALA A 224 16.62 -2.69 -18.78
N ILE A 225 16.28 -3.58 -17.86
CA ILE A 225 14.90 -4.00 -17.59
C ILE A 225 14.57 -3.86 -16.12
N TYR A 226 13.28 -3.90 -15.80
CA TYR A 226 12.82 -4.19 -14.45
C TYR A 226 11.55 -5.04 -14.49
N THR A 227 11.43 -5.94 -13.53
CA THR A 227 10.17 -6.63 -13.23
C THR A 227 9.38 -5.83 -12.18
N PHE A 228 8.08 -6.05 -12.14
CA PHE A 228 7.19 -5.59 -11.09
C PHE A 228 6.01 -6.56 -11.03
N GLY A 229 6.19 -7.67 -10.31
CA GLY A 229 5.25 -8.78 -10.31
C GLY A 229 5.06 -9.42 -8.95
N PRO A 230 4.02 -10.25 -8.79
CA PRO A 230 3.85 -11.06 -7.59
C PRO A 230 4.88 -12.20 -7.55
N THR A 231 5.37 -12.51 -6.36
CA THR A 231 6.21 -13.68 -6.08
C THR A 231 5.73 -14.38 -4.82
N PHE A 232 6.14 -15.64 -4.67
CA PHE A 232 5.54 -16.55 -3.71
C PHE A 232 6.60 -17.34 -2.95
N ARG A 233 6.41 -17.51 -1.64
CA ARG A 233 7.26 -18.37 -0.80
C ARG A 233 6.38 -19.28 0.05
N ALA A 234 6.61 -20.59 -0.02
CA ALA A 234 5.82 -21.59 0.69
C ALA A 234 6.43 -21.99 2.05
N GLU A 235 7.37 -21.20 2.56
CA GLU A 235 7.93 -21.39 3.90
C GLU A 235 6.84 -21.25 4.96
N ASN A 236 6.82 -22.17 5.94
CA ASN A 236 5.91 -22.12 7.07
C ASN A 236 6.38 -21.10 8.13
N SER A 237 6.40 -19.82 7.75
CA SER A 237 6.89 -18.71 8.56
C SER A 237 5.75 -17.75 8.92
N ASN A 238 5.23 -17.87 10.14
CA ASN A 238 4.20 -16.97 10.66
C ASN A 238 4.82 -15.88 11.55
N THR A 239 5.36 -14.84 10.91
CA THR A 239 5.98 -13.71 11.61
C THR A 239 5.36 -12.38 11.13
N PRO A 240 5.54 -11.27 11.86
CA PRO A 240 4.99 -9.97 11.47
C PRO A 240 5.53 -9.38 10.15
N ARG A 241 6.57 -9.98 9.55
CA ARG A 241 7.30 -9.46 8.39
C ARG A 241 7.24 -10.36 7.14
N HIS A 242 6.70 -11.57 7.26
CA HIS A 242 6.66 -12.53 6.15
C HIS A 242 5.25 -12.64 5.55
N LEU A 243 5.19 -12.74 4.23
CA LEU A 243 3.98 -13.01 3.46
C LEU A 243 4.27 -14.17 2.49
N ALA A 244 3.30 -15.05 2.30
CA ALA A 244 3.40 -16.13 1.31
C ALA A 244 3.24 -15.63 -0.14
N GLU A 245 2.57 -14.48 -0.31
CA GLU A 245 2.44 -13.74 -1.57
C GLU A 245 2.83 -12.28 -1.33
N PHE A 246 3.78 -11.79 -2.09
CA PHE A 246 4.24 -10.41 -2.05
C PHE A 246 4.62 -9.93 -3.45
N TRP A 247 5.01 -8.66 -3.58
CA TRP A 247 5.36 -8.07 -4.87
C TRP A 247 6.83 -7.69 -4.85
N MET A 248 7.58 -8.14 -5.85
CA MET A 248 8.97 -7.77 -6.05
C MET A 248 9.14 -6.84 -7.23
N ILE A 249 10.18 -6.01 -7.12
CA ILE A 249 10.63 -5.10 -8.15
C ILE A 249 12.10 -5.41 -8.37
N GLU A 250 12.40 -6.02 -9.52
CA GLU A 250 13.72 -6.62 -9.78
C GLU A 250 14.31 -5.95 -11.04
N PRO A 251 15.11 -4.89 -10.89
CA PRO A 251 15.84 -4.30 -12.00
C PRO A 251 17.06 -5.16 -12.37
N GLU A 252 17.33 -5.29 -13.67
CA GLU A 252 18.49 -6.00 -14.19
C GLU A 252 19.11 -5.16 -15.33
N VAL A 253 20.44 -4.96 -15.28
CA VAL A 253 21.13 -4.02 -16.18
C VAL A 253 22.41 -4.63 -16.73
N ALA A 254 22.48 -4.75 -18.06
CA ALA A 254 23.68 -5.20 -18.73
C ALA A 254 24.85 -4.23 -18.50
N PHE A 255 26.05 -4.79 -18.36
CA PHE A 255 27.31 -4.06 -18.16
C PHE A 255 27.49 -3.38 -16.80
N TYR A 256 26.56 -3.53 -15.86
CA TYR A 256 26.73 -3.06 -14.48
C TYR A 256 27.62 -4.01 -13.68
N ASP A 257 28.49 -3.44 -12.84
CA ASP A 257 29.12 -4.17 -11.74
C ASP A 257 28.42 -3.91 -10.40
N ILE A 258 28.98 -4.43 -9.30
CA ILE A 258 28.39 -4.29 -7.97
C ILE A 258 28.31 -2.83 -7.49
N ASN A 259 29.25 -1.96 -7.90
CA ASN A 259 29.23 -0.56 -7.54
C ASN A 259 28.11 0.18 -8.27
N ASP A 260 27.95 -0.08 -9.57
CA ASP A 260 26.85 0.48 -10.35
C ASP A 260 25.49 0.03 -9.79
N ASN A 261 25.39 -1.22 -9.34
CA ASN A 261 24.17 -1.74 -8.72
C ASN A 261 23.87 -1.05 -7.37
N MET A 262 24.89 -0.81 -6.54
CA MET A 262 24.74 -0.05 -5.30
C MET A 262 24.33 1.42 -5.58
N ASP A 263 24.93 2.06 -6.59
CA ASP A 263 24.57 3.41 -7.03
C ASP A 263 23.10 3.48 -7.48
N LEU A 264 22.65 2.50 -8.27
CA LEU A 264 21.26 2.39 -8.73
C LEU A 264 20.29 2.21 -7.55
N ALA A 265 20.60 1.30 -6.63
CA ALA A 265 19.74 1.01 -5.48
C ALA A 265 19.59 2.24 -4.56
N GLU A 266 20.69 2.94 -4.27
CA GLU A 266 20.68 4.16 -3.46
C GLU A 266 19.88 5.28 -4.13
N ASP A 267 20.16 5.58 -5.42
CA ASP A 267 19.43 6.62 -6.15
C ASP A 267 17.94 6.29 -6.28
N PHE A 268 17.60 5.04 -6.54
CA PHE A 268 16.22 4.57 -6.63
C PHE A 268 15.46 4.77 -5.31
N LEU A 269 16.02 4.30 -4.19
CA LEU A 269 15.39 4.46 -2.88
C LEU A 269 15.25 5.93 -2.49
N LYS A 270 16.31 6.74 -2.67
CA LYS A 270 16.26 8.19 -2.42
C LYS A 270 15.22 8.88 -3.31
N TYR A 271 15.06 8.46 -4.56
CA TYR A 271 14.03 9.00 -5.46
C TYR A 271 12.62 8.68 -4.95
N LEU A 272 12.34 7.43 -4.57
CA LEU A 272 11.02 7.02 -4.08
C LEU A 272 10.62 7.77 -2.81
N ILE A 273 11.57 7.95 -1.89
CA ILE A 273 11.32 8.67 -0.64
C ILE A 273 11.00 10.15 -0.92
N ARG A 274 11.79 10.82 -1.77
CA ARG A 274 11.49 12.19 -2.22
C ARG A 274 10.11 12.28 -2.85
N TYR A 275 9.79 11.35 -3.76
CA TYR A 275 8.49 11.29 -4.39
C TYR A 275 7.35 11.14 -3.37
N ALA A 276 7.53 10.30 -2.34
CA ALA A 276 6.56 10.12 -1.26
C ALA A 276 6.36 11.42 -0.47
N LEU A 277 7.45 12.08 -0.07
CA LEU A 277 7.41 13.34 0.68
C LEU A 277 6.70 14.45 -0.09
N ASP A 278 6.89 14.51 -1.41
CA ASP A 278 6.29 15.51 -2.29
C ASP A 278 4.80 15.23 -2.60
N ASN A 279 4.43 13.96 -2.76
CA ASN A 279 3.12 13.58 -3.31
C ASN A 279 2.16 12.96 -2.29
N CYS A 280 2.64 12.58 -1.10
CA CYS A 280 1.85 11.89 -0.07
C CYS A 280 1.90 12.59 1.28
N ARG A 281 2.21 13.90 1.32
CA ARG A 281 2.50 14.61 2.57
C ARG A 281 1.41 14.48 3.63
N ASP A 282 0.15 14.71 3.25
CA ASP A 282 -0.99 14.59 4.18
C ASP A 282 -1.12 13.18 4.79
N ASP A 283 -0.84 12.14 3.99
CA ASP A 283 -0.90 10.75 4.43
C ASP A 283 0.29 10.39 5.33
N ILE A 284 1.49 10.87 5.00
CA ILE A 284 2.71 10.71 5.81
C ILE A 284 2.54 11.41 7.17
N ASP A 285 2.10 12.67 7.18
CA ASP A 285 1.93 13.45 8.41
C ASP A 285 0.89 12.79 9.33
N PHE A 286 -0.18 12.22 8.76
CA PHE A 286 -1.12 11.42 9.54
C PHE A 286 -0.47 10.17 10.14
N LEU A 287 0.24 9.37 9.35
CA LEU A 287 0.91 8.16 9.85
C LEU A 287 1.96 8.50 10.91
N ALA A 288 2.69 9.61 10.72
CA ALA A 288 3.66 10.10 11.68
C ALA A 288 2.97 10.47 13.01
N SER A 289 1.86 11.19 12.95
CA SER A 289 1.10 11.58 14.15
C SER A 289 0.53 10.37 14.92
N MET A 290 0.16 9.30 14.21
CA MET A 290 -0.57 8.17 14.76
C MET A 290 0.33 7.02 15.22
N TYR A 291 1.46 6.78 14.55
CA TYR A 291 2.27 5.58 14.73
C TYR A 291 3.73 5.87 15.02
N ASP A 292 4.30 6.91 14.41
CA ASP A 292 5.74 7.18 14.50
C ASP A 292 6.07 8.66 14.28
N LYS A 293 6.25 9.41 15.37
CA LYS A 293 6.49 10.86 15.31
C LYS A 293 7.79 11.23 14.60
N GLU A 294 8.73 10.29 14.49
CA GLU A 294 10.04 10.47 13.86
C GLU A 294 10.03 10.03 12.38
N LEU A 295 8.89 9.56 11.85
CA LEU A 295 8.79 9.05 10.48
C LEU A 295 9.31 10.05 9.45
N VAL A 296 8.88 11.31 9.53
CA VAL A 296 9.28 12.35 8.56
C VAL A 296 10.77 12.61 8.65
N ASP A 297 11.31 12.77 9.86
CA ASP A 297 12.72 13.05 10.09
C ASP A 297 13.59 11.88 9.61
N ARG A 298 13.15 10.64 9.83
CA ARG A 298 13.85 9.44 9.34
C ARG A 298 13.85 9.37 7.80
N LEU A 299 12.73 9.71 7.14
CA LEU A 299 12.68 9.76 5.67
C LEU A 299 13.61 10.84 5.11
N LEU A 300 13.64 12.03 5.73
CA LEU A 300 14.55 13.11 5.34
C LEU A 300 16.01 12.71 5.56
N PHE A 301 16.32 12.09 6.70
CA PHE A 301 17.66 11.60 7.01
C PHE A 301 18.19 10.64 5.92
N VAL A 302 17.36 9.70 5.46
CA VAL A 302 17.74 8.76 4.39
C VAL A 302 18.00 9.47 3.06
N VAL A 303 17.25 10.54 2.75
CA VAL A 303 17.43 11.31 1.52
C VAL A 303 18.69 12.20 1.57
N GLU A 304 18.97 12.77 2.75
CA GLU A 304 20.02 13.77 2.94
C GLU A 304 21.41 13.19 3.19
N ASN A 305 21.52 11.88 3.49
CA ASN A 305 22.77 11.22 3.80
C ASN A 305 23.12 10.14 2.78
N ASP A 306 24.41 9.96 2.52
CA ASP A 306 24.90 8.89 1.65
C ASP A 306 24.92 7.54 2.36
N PHE A 307 24.62 6.47 1.63
CA PHE A 307 24.60 5.13 2.19
C PHE A 307 26.02 4.65 2.43
N VAL A 308 26.30 4.20 3.65
CA VAL A 308 27.61 3.65 3.99
C VAL A 308 27.79 2.31 3.28
N ARG A 309 28.83 2.20 2.44
CA ARG A 309 29.25 0.95 1.82
C ARG A 309 30.23 0.24 2.74
N LEU A 310 29.79 -0.89 3.27
CA LEU A 310 30.52 -1.68 4.26
C LEU A 310 30.70 -3.10 3.73
N SER A 311 31.93 -3.61 3.72
CA SER A 311 32.12 -5.01 3.39
C SER A 311 31.57 -5.92 4.49
N TYR A 312 31.10 -7.11 4.14
CA TYR A 312 30.67 -8.12 5.10
C TYR A 312 31.71 -8.34 6.22
N THR A 313 32.99 -8.45 5.85
CA THR A 313 34.09 -8.66 6.79
C THR A 313 34.22 -7.52 7.81
N GLU A 314 34.07 -6.27 7.38
CA GLU A 314 34.09 -5.12 8.29
C GLU A 314 32.85 -5.06 9.17
N GLY A 315 31.67 -5.39 8.62
CA GLY A 315 30.42 -5.47 9.38
C GLY A 315 30.49 -6.51 10.51
N VAL A 316 30.96 -7.72 10.20
CA VAL A 316 31.20 -8.77 11.22
C VAL A 316 32.18 -8.27 12.28
N LYS A 317 33.28 -7.64 11.87
CA LYS A 317 34.27 -7.11 12.82
C LYS A 317 33.66 -6.06 13.76
N ILE A 318 32.86 -5.11 13.24
CA ILE A 318 32.16 -4.11 14.07
C ILE A 318 31.25 -4.79 15.08
N LEU A 319 30.50 -5.81 14.64
CA LEU A 319 29.58 -6.55 15.52
C LEU A 319 30.32 -7.34 16.61
N GLU A 320 31.42 -8.02 16.27
CA GLU A 320 32.26 -8.75 17.24
C GLU A 320 32.91 -7.79 18.25
N GLU A 321 33.37 -6.62 17.80
CA GLU A 321 34.04 -5.60 18.63
C GLU A 321 33.05 -4.71 19.40
N SER A 322 31.74 -4.78 19.11
CA SER A 322 30.71 -3.92 19.70
C SER A 322 30.55 -4.06 21.22
N GLY A 323 30.88 -5.24 21.76
CA GLY A 323 30.55 -5.63 23.13
C GLY A 323 29.04 -5.82 23.38
N HIS A 324 28.21 -5.72 22.35
CA HIS A 324 26.77 -5.97 22.44
C HIS A 324 26.49 -7.48 22.48
N LYS A 325 25.53 -7.90 23.33
CA LYS A 325 25.12 -9.30 23.42
C LYS A 325 23.96 -9.56 22.46
N PHE A 326 24.24 -10.25 21.38
CA PHE A 326 23.25 -10.71 20.40
C PHE A 326 22.62 -12.05 20.82
N GLU A 327 21.39 -12.29 20.36
CA GLU A 327 20.71 -13.59 20.51
C GLU A 327 21.34 -14.63 19.57
N PHE A 328 21.66 -14.23 18.34
CA PHE A 328 22.32 -15.05 17.35
C PHE A 328 23.85 -14.87 17.37
N PRO A 329 24.61 -15.93 17.09
CA PRO A 329 26.07 -15.84 17.06
C PRO A 329 26.54 -14.98 15.88
N VAL A 330 27.54 -14.14 16.14
CA VAL A 330 28.25 -13.36 15.13
C VAL A 330 29.61 -14.01 14.91
N TYR A 331 29.90 -14.42 13.68
CA TYR A 331 31.24 -14.84 13.25
C TYR A 331 31.35 -14.78 11.72
N TRP A 332 32.58 -14.67 11.22
CA TRP A 332 32.83 -14.65 9.77
C TRP A 332 32.44 -16.00 9.13
N GLY A 333 31.54 -15.95 8.14
CA GLY A 333 30.92 -17.10 7.48
C GLY A 333 29.49 -17.39 7.94
N ALA A 334 28.99 -16.75 9.00
CA ALA A 334 27.57 -16.77 9.34
C ALA A 334 26.78 -15.68 8.61
N ASP A 335 25.53 -15.97 8.30
CA ASP A 335 24.60 -14.97 7.79
C ASP A 335 24.21 -13.96 8.88
N LEU A 336 24.04 -12.70 8.50
CA LEU A 336 23.62 -11.65 9.42
C LEU A 336 22.12 -11.76 9.68
N GLN A 337 21.72 -11.71 10.95
CA GLN A 337 20.33 -11.72 11.34
C GLN A 337 19.81 -10.28 11.47
N SER A 338 18.48 -10.11 11.45
CA SER A 338 17.87 -8.77 11.55
C SER A 338 18.34 -7.92 12.74
N GLU A 339 18.74 -8.52 13.85
CA GLU A 339 19.28 -7.76 14.99
C GLU A 339 20.69 -7.21 14.73
N HIS A 340 21.51 -7.93 13.95
CA HIS A 340 22.85 -7.51 13.56
C HIS A 340 22.76 -6.34 12.58
N GLU A 341 21.90 -6.46 11.57
CA GLU A 341 21.67 -5.41 10.57
C GLU A 341 21.17 -4.11 11.21
N ARG A 342 20.22 -4.21 12.15
CA ARG A 342 19.68 -3.06 12.90
C ARG A 342 20.65 -2.43 13.89
N TYR A 343 21.74 -3.11 14.23
CA TYR A 343 22.79 -2.53 15.07
C TYR A 343 23.77 -1.70 14.22
N LEU A 344 24.03 -2.14 12.98
CA LEU A 344 24.92 -1.46 12.05
C LEU A 344 24.31 -0.19 11.44
N VAL A 345 22.98 -0.18 11.26
CA VAL A 345 22.19 0.95 10.76
C VAL A 345 21.61 1.74 11.91
#